data_AF-Q2NR63-F1
#
_entry.id   AF-Q2NR63-F1
#
_cell.length_a   1.000
_cell.length_b   1.000
_cell.length_c   1.000
_cell.angle_alpha   90.00
_cell.angle_beta   90.00
_cell.angle_gamma   90.00
#
_symmetry.space_group_name_H-M   'P 1'
#
loop_
_entity.id
_entity.type
_entity.pdbx_description
1 polymer ?
#
loop_
_entity_poly.entity_id
_entity_poly.type
_entity_poly.pdbx_seq_one_letter_code
_entity_poly.pdbx_strand_id
1 'polypeptide(L)'
;MRLMREIERLRAHSEQLRQTLTATLAALARQRETLAARLRMLAEQQQDVVQQRALAWPQGIVDRRALMLHQRRLMVRREESRQLAEQQRQLEQAMMALEKQQRDALCQWRVWDRKREKYDGWLERQRHAHRLTQLYRQETETEEMMTWNRSRG
;
A
#
# COMPACT_ATOMS: atom_id res chain seq x y z
N MET A 1 3.15 31.97 -20.34
CA MET A 1 2.15 31.70 -19.29
C MET A 1 1.40 30.37 -19.48
N ARG A 2 0.95 30.02 -20.69
CA ARG A 2 0.19 28.77 -20.96
C ARG A 2 0.93 27.48 -20.55
N LEU A 3 2.22 27.37 -20.91
CA LEU A 3 3.06 26.21 -20.56
C LEU A 3 3.23 26.01 -19.04
N MET A 4 3.41 27.08 -18.26
CA MET A 4 3.50 26.94 -16.79
C MET A 4 2.21 26.40 -16.19
N ARG A 5 1.06 26.93 -16.61
CA ARG A 5 -0.25 26.45 -16.15
C ARG A 5 -0.49 24.99 -16.52
N GLU A 6 -0.01 24.56 -17.68
CA GLU A 6 -0.09 23.15 -18.11
C GLU A 6 0.80 22.24 -17.25
N ILE A 7 2.04 22.65 -16.93
CA ILE A 7 2.92 21.89 -16.03
C ILE A 7 2.36 21.84 -14.60
N GLU A 8 1.79 22.95 -14.09
CA GLU A 8 1.12 22.99 -12.79
C GLU A 8 -0.08 22.05 -12.72
N ARG A 9 -0.89 21.97 -13.79
CA ARG A 9 -2.01 21.02 -13.88
C ARG A 9 -1.52 19.58 -13.87
N LEU A 10 -0.46 19.26 -14.63
CA LEU A 10 0.12 17.91 -14.66
C LEU A 10 0.72 17.52 -13.31
N ARG A 11 1.38 18.46 -12.63
CA ARG A 11 1.87 18.29 -11.26
C ARG A 11 0.71 17.99 -10.30
N ALA A 12 -0.32 18.82 -10.30
CA ALA A 12 -1.48 18.65 -9.42
C ALA A 12 -2.18 17.29 -9.64
N HIS A 13 -2.33 16.89 -10.91
CA HIS A 13 -2.90 15.59 -11.25
C HIS A 13 -2.02 14.43 -10.75
N SER A 14 -0.69 14.53 -10.91
CA SER A 14 0.23 13.51 -10.39
C SER A 14 0.21 13.40 -8.86
N GLU A 15 0.08 14.53 -8.16
CA GLU A 15 -0.02 14.55 -6.69
C GLU A 15 -1.35 13.95 -6.23
N GLN A 16 -2.46 14.26 -6.90
CA GLN A 16 -3.76 13.66 -6.60
C GLN A 16 -3.70 12.13 -6.75
N LEU A 17 -3.16 11.63 -7.86
CA LEU A 17 -2.98 10.19 -8.07
C LEU A 17 -2.08 9.57 -7.00
N ARG A 18 -0.99 10.23 -6.63
CA ARG A 18 -0.12 9.79 -5.54
C ARG A 18 -0.88 9.67 -4.22
N GLN A 19 -1.69 10.67 -3.86
CA GLN A 19 -2.51 10.67 -2.65
C GLN A 19 -3.54 9.54 -2.66
N THR A 20 -4.23 9.31 -3.78
CA THR A 20 -5.15 8.17 -3.89
C THR A 20 -4.43 6.84 -3.67
N LEU A 21 -3.24 6.67 -4.25
CA LEU A 21 -2.43 5.46 -4.06
C LEU A 21 -1.89 5.32 -2.63
N THR A 22 -1.56 6.42 -1.94
CA THR A 22 -1.22 6.32 -0.51
C THR A 22 -2.40 5.85 0.33
N ALA A 23 -3.62 6.31 0.03
CA ALA A 23 -4.82 5.87 0.73
C ALA A 23 -5.14 4.40 0.45
N THR A 24 -4.98 3.92 -0.80
CA THR A 24 -5.16 2.50 -1.12
C THR A 24 -4.12 1.63 -0.43
N LEU A 25 -2.85 2.03 -0.39
CA LEU A 25 -1.82 1.32 0.34
C LEU A 25 -2.11 1.23 1.84
N ALA A 26 -2.59 2.31 2.45
CA ALA A 26 -3.02 2.30 3.86
C ALA A 26 -4.21 1.36 4.09
N ALA A 27 -5.19 1.33 3.18
CA ALA A 27 -6.32 0.41 3.26
C ALA A 27 -5.87 -1.06 3.13
N LEU A 28 -4.97 -1.35 2.18
CA LEU A 28 -4.39 -2.68 2.01
C LEU A 28 -3.57 -3.11 3.23
N ALA A 29 -2.86 -2.19 3.88
CA ALA A 29 -2.10 -2.49 5.11
C ALA A 29 -3.04 -2.90 6.25
N ARG A 30 -4.15 -2.18 6.46
CA ARG A 30 -5.18 -2.56 7.43
C ARG A 30 -5.80 -3.91 7.12
N GLN A 31 -6.13 -4.17 5.85
CA GLN A 31 -6.64 -5.47 5.44
C GLN A 31 -5.64 -6.60 5.74
N ARG A 32 -4.34 -6.38 5.50
CA ARG A 32 -3.29 -7.35 5.87
C ARG A 32 -3.28 -7.64 7.36
N GLU A 33 -3.38 -6.62 8.20
CA GLU A 33 -3.44 -6.78 9.66
C GLU A 33 -4.67 -7.61 10.07
N THR A 34 -5.84 -7.34 9.47
CA THR A 34 -7.04 -8.14 9.76
C THR A 34 -6.92 -9.60 9.35
N LEU A 35 -6.31 -9.89 8.19
CA LEU A 35 -6.07 -11.27 7.75
C LEU A 35 -5.04 -11.97 8.65
N ALA A 36 -3.97 -11.26 9.03
CA ALA A 36 -2.97 -11.78 9.95
C ALA A 36 -3.57 -12.11 11.33
N ALA A 37 -4.47 -11.26 11.85
CA ALA A 37 -5.20 -11.54 13.07
C ALA A 37 -6.10 -12.79 12.94
N ARG A 38 -6.81 -12.94 11.81
CA ARG A 38 -7.62 -14.14 11.53
C ARG A 38 -6.78 -15.42 11.47
N LEU A 39 -5.61 -15.38 10.85
CA LEU A 39 -4.69 -16.51 10.82
C LEU A 39 -4.20 -16.89 12.22
N ARG A 40 -3.92 -15.91 13.08
CA ARG A 40 -3.56 -16.19 14.49
C ARG A 40 -4.70 -16.87 15.24
N MET A 41 -5.93 -16.37 15.12
CA MET A 41 -7.10 -17.02 15.74
C MET A 41 -7.31 -18.44 15.22
N LEU A 42 -7.11 -18.69 13.93
CA LEU A 42 -7.19 -20.04 13.38
C LEU A 42 -6.10 -20.97 13.92
N ALA A 43 -4.88 -20.44 14.11
CA ALA A 43 -3.80 -21.21 14.72
C ALA A 43 -4.11 -21.60 16.17
N GLU A 44 -4.72 -20.70 16.95
CA GLU A 44 -5.22 -20.99 18.30
C GLU A 44 -6.31 -22.08 18.27
N GLN A 45 -7.30 -21.95 17.37
CA GLN A 45 -8.35 -22.97 17.20
C GLN A 45 -7.79 -24.35 16.81
N GLN A 46 -6.78 -24.38 15.94
CA GLN A 46 -6.12 -25.64 15.57
C GLN A 46 -5.39 -26.26 16.77
N GLN A 47 -4.71 -25.46 17.60
CA GLN A 47 -4.07 -25.94 18.82
C GLN A 47 -5.10 -26.50 19.80
N ASP A 48 -6.24 -25.84 19.97
CA ASP A 48 -7.33 -26.33 20.83
C ASP A 48 -7.85 -27.70 20.36
N VAL A 49 -8.07 -27.87 19.05
CA VAL A 49 -8.50 -29.16 18.48
C VAL A 49 -7.45 -30.26 18.73
N VAL A 50 -6.16 -29.93 18.62
CA VAL A 50 -5.06 -30.86 18.91
C VAL A 50 -5.04 -31.25 20.39
N GLN A 51 -5.17 -30.28 21.30
CA GLN A 51 -5.21 -30.53 22.74
C GLN A 51 -6.43 -31.38 23.13
N GLN A 52 -7.61 -31.03 22.63
CA GLN A 52 -8.85 -31.78 22.88
C GLN A 52 -8.76 -33.21 22.34
N ARG A 53 -8.09 -33.41 21.21
CA ARG A 53 -7.83 -34.75 20.66
C ARG A 53 -6.89 -35.56 21.55
N ALA A 54 -5.86 -34.94 22.12
CA ALA A 54 -4.94 -35.59 23.04
C ALA A 54 -5.65 -36.01 24.34
N LEU A 55 -6.53 -35.16 24.88
CA LEU A 55 -7.33 -35.45 26.07
C LEU A 55 -8.43 -36.49 25.84
N ALA A 56 -8.88 -36.67 24.59
CA ALA A 56 -9.98 -37.57 24.27
C ALA A 56 -9.60 -39.06 24.31
N TRP A 57 -8.30 -39.42 24.34
CA TRP A 57 -7.87 -40.82 24.34
C TRP A 57 -8.39 -41.58 25.56
N PRO A 58 -9.10 -42.69 25.37
CA PRO A 58 -9.65 -43.43 26.49
C PRO A 58 -8.52 -44.13 27.25
N GLN A 59 -8.50 -43.95 28.58
CA GLN A 59 -7.56 -44.64 29.47
C GLN A 59 -8.24 -45.83 30.14
N GLY A 60 -7.55 -46.96 30.26
CA GLY A 60 -8.04 -48.17 30.95
C GLY A 60 -8.80 -49.16 30.07
N ILE A 61 -9.57 -50.05 30.70
CA ILE A 61 -10.44 -51.03 30.03
C ILE A 61 -11.73 -50.33 29.58
N VAL A 62 -12.04 -50.40 28.29
CA VAL A 62 -13.12 -49.63 27.66
C VAL A 62 -14.14 -50.58 27.05
N ASP A 63 -15.42 -50.40 27.38
CA ASP A 63 -16.50 -51.15 26.73
C ASP A 63 -16.59 -50.83 25.23
N ARG A 64 -17.06 -51.80 24.44
CA ARG A 64 -17.24 -51.66 22.98
C ARG A 64 -18.07 -50.42 22.59
N ARG A 65 -19.09 -50.09 23.37
CA ARG A 65 -19.93 -48.90 23.16
C ARG A 65 -19.16 -47.60 23.38
N ALA A 66 -18.32 -47.55 24.42
CA ALA A 66 -17.49 -46.39 24.71
C ALA A 66 -16.40 -46.19 23.65
N LEU A 67 -15.82 -47.28 23.13
CA LEU A 67 -14.88 -47.25 22.01
C LEU A 67 -15.52 -46.67 20.73
N MET A 68 -16.73 -47.09 20.38
CA MET A 68 -17.46 -46.57 19.21
C MET A 68 -17.79 -45.07 19.35
N LEU A 69 -18.22 -44.62 20.54
CA LEU A 69 -18.45 -43.20 20.82
C LEU A 69 -17.15 -42.40 20.69
N HIS A 70 -16.04 -42.93 21.18
CA HIS A 70 -14.73 -42.32 21.04
C HIS A 70 -14.29 -42.19 19.56
N GLN A 71 -14.44 -43.26 18.76
CA GLN A 71 -14.17 -43.20 17.32
C GLN A 71 -15.01 -42.14 16.60
N ARG A 72 -16.30 -42.01 16.95
CA ARG A 72 -17.17 -40.97 16.39
C ARG A 72 -16.68 -39.57 16.76
N ARG A 73 -16.30 -39.33 18.02
CA ARG A 73 -15.73 -38.04 18.46
C ARG A 73 -14.42 -37.73 17.72
N LEU A 74 -13.53 -38.70 17.55
CA LEU A 74 -12.29 -38.53 16.78
C LEU A 74 -12.56 -38.18 15.31
N MET A 75 -13.57 -38.80 14.68
CA MET A 75 -13.95 -38.48 13.31
C MET A 75 -14.42 -37.03 13.17
N VAL A 76 -15.29 -36.57 14.07
CA VAL A 76 -15.75 -35.17 14.10
C VAL A 76 -14.55 -34.22 14.25
N ARG A 77 -13.63 -34.48 15.19
CA ARG A 77 -12.44 -33.64 15.38
C ARG A 77 -11.49 -33.63 14.16
N ARG A 78 -11.37 -34.75 13.45
CA ARG A 78 -10.59 -34.83 12.21
C ARG A 78 -11.22 -33.99 11.10
N GLU A 79 -12.54 -33.98 11.03
CA GLU A 79 -13.28 -33.18 10.06
C GLU A 79 -13.17 -31.68 10.37
N GLU A 80 -13.34 -31.28 11.63
CA GLU A 80 -13.06 -29.91 12.09
C GLU A 80 -11.63 -29.47 11.75
N SER A 81 -10.63 -30.32 12.02
CA SER A 81 -9.24 -30.04 11.68
C SER A 81 -9.01 -29.86 10.16
N ARG A 82 -9.68 -30.65 9.32
CA ARG A 82 -9.62 -30.49 7.86
C ARG A 82 -10.24 -29.17 7.42
N GLN A 83 -11.41 -28.81 7.96
CA GLN A 83 -12.08 -27.55 7.67
C GLN A 83 -11.22 -26.34 8.07
N LEU A 84 -10.61 -26.37 9.26
CA LEU A 84 -9.69 -25.33 9.71
C LEU A 84 -8.44 -25.22 8.80
N ALA A 85 -7.91 -26.34 8.32
CA ALA A 85 -6.78 -26.34 7.39
C ALA A 85 -7.15 -25.77 6.01
N GLU A 86 -8.35 -26.06 5.52
CA GLU A 86 -8.87 -25.47 4.27
C GLU A 86 -9.07 -23.96 4.40
N GLN A 87 -9.66 -23.50 5.51
CA GLN A 87 -9.82 -22.07 5.81
C GLN A 87 -8.46 -21.36 5.91
N GLN A 88 -7.48 -21.97 6.54
CA GLN A 88 -6.12 -21.43 6.60
C GLN A 88 -5.53 -21.26 5.20
N ARG A 89 -5.61 -22.29 4.34
CA ARG A 89 -5.12 -22.22 2.95
C ARG A 89 -5.79 -21.09 2.17
N GLN A 90 -7.10 -20.92 2.32
CA GLN A 90 -7.84 -19.83 1.67
C GLN A 90 -7.37 -18.45 2.12
N LEU A 91 -7.11 -18.27 3.43
CA LEU A 91 -6.61 -17.01 3.97
C LEU A 91 -5.16 -16.74 3.58
N GLU A 92 -4.31 -17.77 3.51
CA GLU A 92 -2.94 -17.66 3.00
C GLU A 92 -2.94 -17.24 1.52
N GLN A 93 -3.81 -17.83 0.70
CA GLN A 93 -4.00 -17.41 -0.69
C GLN A 93 -4.48 -15.96 -0.79
N ALA A 94 -5.43 -15.55 0.06
CA ALA A 94 -5.90 -14.17 0.13
C ALA A 94 -4.78 -13.21 0.54
N MET A 95 -3.92 -13.59 1.50
CA MET A 95 -2.75 -12.82 1.87
C MET A 95 -1.77 -12.66 0.71
N MET A 96 -1.46 -13.73 -0.01
CA MET A 96 -0.55 -13.66 -1.17
C MET A 96 -1.11 -12.76 -2.28
N ALA A 97 -2.42 -12.84 -2.54
CA ALA A 97 -3.10 -11.95 -3.48
C ALA A 97 -3.02 -10.48 -3.03
N LEU A 98 -3.21 -10.22 -1.73
CA LEU A 98 -3.13 -8.88 -1.15
C LEU A 98 -1.69 -8.33 -1.19
N GLU A 99 -0.67 -9.15 -0.92
CA GLU A 99 0.73 -8.76 -1.06
C GLU A 99 1.07 -8.38 -2.50
N LYS A 100 0.55 -9.13 -3.49
CA LYS A 100 0.69 -8.77 -4.90
C LYS A 100 0.05 -7.39 -5.19
N GLN A 101 -1.17 -7.16 -4.73
CA GLN A 101 -1.84 -5.86 -4.88
C GLN A 101 -1.07 -4.71 -4.23
N GLN A 102 -0.49 -4.93 -3.04
CA GLN A 102 0.36 -3.94 -2.38
C GLN A 102 1.60 -3.62 -3.22
N ARG A 103 2.28 -4.63 -3.77
CA ARG A 103 3.45 -4.44 -4.63
C ARG A 103 3.09 -3.65 -5.89
N ASP A 104 1.97 -3.99 -6.54
CA ASP A 104 1.50 -3.31 -7.75
C ASP A 104 1.16 -1.84 -7.45
N ALA A 105 0.45 -1.57 -6.34
CA ALA A 105 0.13 -0.22 -5.90
C ALA A 105 1.39 0.59 -5.54
N LEU A 106 2.39 -0.02 -4.89
CA LEU A 106 3.68 0.62 -4.60
C LEU A 106 4.46 0.96 -5.88
N CYS A 107 4.47 0.05 -6.86
CA CYS A 107 5.09 0.29 -8.15
C CYS A 107 4.44 1.48 -8.86
N GLN A 108 3.10 1.53 -8.90
CA GLN A 108 2.37 2.67 -9.48
C GLN A 108 2.66 3.96 -8.72
N TRP A 109 2.67 3.91 -7.39
CA TRP A 109 2.97 5.07 -6.55
C TRP A 109 4.33 5.68 -6.89
N ARG A 110 5.38 4.84 -7.00
CA ARG A 110 6.73 5.29 -7.37
C ARG A 110 6.79 5.92 -8.77
N VAL A 111 6.01 5.40 -9.72
CA VAL A 111 5.94 5.98 -11.07
C VAL A 111 5.35 7.40 -11.02
N TRP A 112 4.29 7.60 -10.25
CA TRP A 112 3.67 8.91 -10.11
C TRP A 112 4.53 9.88 -9.31
N ASP A 113 5.26 9.40 -8.30
CA ASP A 113 6.21 10.20 -7.53
C ASP A 113 7.34 10.74 -8.44
N ARG A 114 7.95 9.89 -9.27
CA ARG A 114 8.95 10.32 -10.27
C ARG A 114 8.39 11.32 -11.27
N LYS A 115 7.13 11.15 -11.71
CA LYS A 115 6.47 12.11 -12.61
C LYS A 115 6.28 13.46 -11.93
N ARG A 116 5.87 13.47 -10.67
CA ARG A 116 5.74 14.69 -9.86
C ARG A 116 7.09 15.40 -9.73
N GLU A 117 8.15 14.70 -9.33
CA GLU A 117 9.51 15.26 -9.24
C GLU A 117 9.97 15.87 -10.56
N LYS A 118 9.69 15.20 -11.69
CA LYS A 118 9.99 15.72 -13.03
C LYS A 118 9.27 17.04 -13.30
N TYR A 119 7.98 17.13 -12.99
CA TYR A 119 7.22 18.37 -13.17
C TYR A 119 7.67 19.47 -12.22
N ASP A 120 8.04 19.13 -10.98
CA ASP A 120 8.61 20.07 -10.01
C ASP A 120 9.91 20.68 -10.56
N GLY A 121 10.82 19.85 -11.06
CA GLY A 121 12.06 20.33 -11.69
C GLY A 121 11.83 21.19 -12.94
N TRP A 122 10.80 20.90 -13.74
CA TRP A 122 10.44 21.75 -14.88
C TRP A 122 9.90 23.12 -14.44
N LEU A 123 9.07 23.17 -13.40
CA LEU A 123 8.58 24.43 -12.84
C LEU A 123 9.71 25.28 -12.27
N GLU A 124 10.67 24.67 -11.58
CA GLU A 124 11.83 25.36 -11.04
C GLU A 124 12.69 26.00 -12.13
N ARG A 125 13.00 25.23 -13.19
CA ARG A 125 13.75 25.76 -14.35
C ARG A 125 13.01 26.91 -15.02
N GLN A 126 11.70 26.78 -15.19
CA GLN A 126 10.90 27.82 -15.83
C GLN A 126 10.81 29.10 -14.98
N ARG A 127 10.68 28.96 -13.66
CA ARG A 127 10.72 30.10 -12.72
C ARG A 127 12.09 30.76 -12.71
N HIS A 128 13.17 29.99 -12.83
CA HIS A 128 14.53 30.52 -12.93
C HIS A 128 14.73 31.29 -14.24
N ALA A 129 14.36 30.71 -15.37
CA ALA A 129 14.42 31.39 -16.67
C ALA A 129 13.60 32.68 -16.69
N HIS A 130 12.39 32.67 -16.13
CA HIS A 130 11.56 33.87 -16.04
C HIS A 130 12.20 34.98 -15.20
N ARG A 131 12.80 34.61 -14.05
CA ARG A 131 13.55 35.55 -13.20
C ARG A 131 14.73 36.18 -13.96
N LEU A 132 15.50 35.38 -14.69
CA LEU A 132 16.61 35.89 -15.50
C LEU A 132 16.12 36.87 -16.58
N THR A 133 15.03 36.54 -17.29
CA THR A 133 14.46 37.45 -18.29
C THR A 133 14.00 38.77 -17.68
N GLN A 134 13.44 38.75 -16.46
CA GLN A 134 13.06 39.98 -15.76
C GLN A 134 14.27 40.83 -15.38
N LEU A 135 15.34 40.21 -14.87
CA LEU A 135 16.58 40.90 -14.53
C LEU A 135 17.22 41.54 -15.77
N TYR A 136 17.32 40.81 -16.87
CA TYR A 136 17.86 41.36 -18.12
C TYR A 136 17.05 42.55 -18.62
N ARG A 137 15.72 42.52 -18.53
CA ARG A 137 14.87 43.67 -18.90
C ARG A 137 15.15 44.88 -18.02
N GLN A 138 15.27 44.68 -16.71
CA GLN A 138 15.61 45.76 -15.78
C GLN A 138 16.99 46.34 -16.08
N GLU A 139 17.99 45.49 -16.35
CA GLU A 139 19.33 45.94 -16.74
C GLU A 139 19.27 46.80 -18.02
N THR A 140 18.60 46.31 -19.07
CA THR A 140 18.46 47.08 -20.33
C THR A 140 17.73 48.40 -20.12
N GLU A 141 16.64 48.42 -19.34
CA GLU A 141 15.90 49.65 -19.03
C GLU A 141 16.78 50.64 -18.25
N THR A 142 17.62 50.17 -17.32
CA THR A 142 18.56 51.04 -16.59
C THR A 142 19.68 51.57 -17.48
N GLU A 143 20.22 50.76 -18.39
CA GLU A 143 21.24 51.17 -19.36
C GLU A 143 20.69 52.22 -20.34
N GLU A 144 19.48 52.02 -20.85
CA GLU A 144 18.78 52.98 -21.71
C GLU A 144 18.53 54.31 -20.98
N MET A 145 18.09 54.28 -19.72
CA MET A 145 17.96 55.50 -18.92
C MET A 145 19.30 56.21 -18.68
N MET A 146 20.38 55.46 -18.40
CA MET A 146 21.70 56.04 -18.18
C MET A 146 22.28 56.66 -19.45
N THR A 147 22.12 56.01 -20.61
CA THR A 147 22.58 56.53 -21.90
C THR A 147 21.78 57.76 -22.32
N TRP A 148 20.46 57.76 -22.12
CA TRP A 148 19.60 58.91 -22.42
C TRP A 148 19.93 60.12 -21.53
N ASN A 149 20.17 59.92 -20.23
CA ASN A 149 20.61 60.98 -19.32
C ASN A 149 21.98 61.57 -19.70
N ARG A 150 22.91 60.76 -20.20
CA ARG A 150 24.21 61.24 -20.70
C ARG A 150 24.10 62.02 -22.02
N SER A 151 23.09 61.75 -22.84
CA SER A 151 22.87 62.44 -24.11
C SER A 151 22.16 63.80 -23.98
N ARG A 152 21.64 64.12 -22.79
CA ARG A 152 20.89 65.35 -22.49
C ARG A 152 21.63 66.37 -21.62
N GLY A 153 22.79 66.00 -21.08
CA GLY A 153 23.71 66.91 -20.36
C GLY A 153 24.86 67.31 -21.25
#